data_AF-A0ABD2MX88-F1
#
_entry.id   AF-A0ABD2MX88-F1
#
_cell.length_a   1.000
_cell.length_b   1.000
_cell.length_c   1.000
_cell.angle_alpha   90.00
_cell.angle_beta   90.00
_cell.angle_gamma   90.00
#
_symmetry.space_group_name_H-M   'P 1'
#
loop_
_entity.id
_entity.type
_entity.pdbx_description
1 polymer ?
#
loop_
_entity_poly.entity_id
_entity_poly.type
_entity_poly.pdbx_seq_one_letter_code
_entity_poly.pdbx_strand_id
1 'polypeptide(L)'
;MLIFVKLSLFCLSIILNLRKCLKLKEINGHHYLNPENWDSPEKSNPAIPDNEKIPCLYDKIKFPNGIYSGVYTSGVQETRTVSAVEFLNETFDRFDFEAFKSSDVGRAVFDDLDSSDNHLSISDRKCVDPTGCICNWRNNIQCPPREEKECLSPVAPFGFCHKICGAFVTFKPIAGFSLGRIQADLRDYGDVRTHVSKIGEDRIQVVFAEDTYSGDSVIAAKKFYEKLQDGTNRYKVTTLSILKISGSQTSGDSSLWIVLLSSLLFVLGLYGLIFYVYGDHSLRFTFGFNASPPLPLSSTYRARFSPREDESGLIFDNQSLAGSVMNLDQSFDNPLYGQVSTSPNITEEKIITRDPMPATVETFQSDKFSTDPLSNLNKLNQELKEEIGSHVVQDLSKVITPTTLLESIPPLIQVDEDNDDTNYT
;
A
#
# COMPACT_ATOMS: atom_id res chain seq x y z
N MET A 1 40.80 64.68 11.33
CA MET A 1 40.52 63.62 10.32
C MET A 1 41.54 62.49 10.47
N LEU A 2 41.54 61.78 11.61
CA LEU A 2 42.46 60.65 11.86
C LEU A 2 41.94 59.65 12.92
N ILE A 3 40.67 59.79 13.34
CA ILE A 3 40.03 58.91 14.35
C ILE A 3 39.00 57.97 13.70
N PHE A 4 38.52 58.27 12.49
CA PHE A 4 37.52 57.43 11.80
C PHE A 4 38.09 56.22 11.05
N VAL A 5 39.41 56.11 10.86
CA VAL A 5 40.01 54.99 10.09
C VAL A 5 40.37 53.80 10.97
N LYS A 6 40.51 53.97 12.30
CA LYS A 6 40.84 52.85 13.22
C LYS A 6 39.63 52.02 13.67
N LEU A 7 38.41 52.57 13.62
CA LEU A 7 37.20 51.79 13.99
C LEU A 7 36.76 50.82 12.88
N SER A 8 37.04 51.13 11.62
CA SER A 8 36.69 50.25 10.49
C SER A 8 37.57 48.99 10.42
N LEU A 9 38.78 49.02 10.98
CA LEU A 9 39.69 47.87 11.01
C LEU A 9 39.49 46.96 12.23
N PHE A 10 38.96 47.49 13.34
CA PHE A 10 38.62 46.66 14.51
C PHE A 10 37.34 45.84 14.31
N CYS A 11 36.38 46.33 13.51
CA CYS A 11 35.20 45.53 13.17
C CYS A 11 35.51 44.41 12.15
N LEU A 12 36.45 44.63 11.22
CA LEU A 12 36.84 43.59 10.27
C LEU A 12 37.70 42.47 10.89
N SER A 13 38.45 42.75 11.95
CA SER A 13 39.31 41.75 12.60
C SER A 13 38.54 40.81 13.53
N ILE A 14 37.41 41.25 14.10
CA ILE A 14 36.51 40.38 14.89
C ILE A 14 35.63 39.51 13.98
N ILE A 15 35.33 39.96 12.75
CA ILE A 15 34.52 39.19 11.79
C ILE A 15 35.28 37.99 11.18
N LEU A 16 36.62 37.99 11.20
CA LEU A 16 37.41 36.93 10.56
C LEU A 16 37.80 35.75 11.45
N ASN A 17 37.54 35.80 12.77
CA ASN A 17 37.94 34.74 13.71
C ASN A 17 36.79 33.92 14.32
N LEU A 18 35.56 34.14 13.85
CA LEU A 18 34.38 33.30 14.16
C LEU A 18 33.95 32.46 12.95
N ARG A 19 34.91 31.86 12.24
CA ARG A 19 34.62 30.81 11.24
C ARG A 19 34.39 29.44 11.89
N LYS A 20 33.58 29.39 12.94
CA LYS A 20 32.79 28.18 13.19
C LYS A 20 31.48 28.41 12.46
N CYS A 21 31.41 27.98 11.20
CA CYS A 21 30.16 27.94 10.48
C CYS A 21 29.18 27.15 11.36
N LEU A 22 28.17 27.84 11.90
CA LEU A 22 27.08 27.18 12.58
C LEU A 22 26.37 26.36 11.50
N LYS A 23 26.61 25.05 11.50
CA LYS A 23 25.82 24.13 10.70
C LYS A 23 24.43 24.15 11.30
N LEU A 24 23.54 24.91 10.69
CA LEU A 24 22.12 24.90 11.05
C LEU A 24 21.63 23.47 10.86
N LYS A 25 20.84 23.00 11.82
CA LYS A 25 20.19 21.69 11.71
C LYS A 25 19.29 21.75 10.48
N GLU A 26 19.51 20.84 9.54
CA GLU A 26 18.66 20.73 8.36
C GLU A 26 17.22 20.52 8.81
N ILE A 27 16.30 21.20 8.12
CA ILE A 27 14.87 20.93 8.28
C ILE A 27 14.67 19.53 7.72
N ASN A 28 14.31 18.59 8.58
CA ASN A 28 13.97 17.24 8.16
C ASN A 28 12.65 17.29 7.41
N GLY A 29 12.71 17.46 6.09
CA GLY A 29 11.56 17.29 5.23
C GLY A 29 11.16 15.81 5.22
N HIS A 30 9.87 15.54 5.41
CA HIS A 30 9.30 14.20 5.31
C HIS A 30 8.49 14.08 4.01
N HIS A 31 8.70 13.01 3.26
CA HIS A 31 7.91 12.76 2.06
C HIS A 31 6.46 12.41 2.41
N TYR A 32 5.47 13.13 1.87
CA TYR A 32 4.04 12.94 2.17
C TYR A 32 3.56 11.51 1.88
N LEU A 33 4.04 10.88 0.81
CA LEU A 33 3.55 9.56 0.38
C LEU A 33 4.24 8.38 1.05
N ASN A 34 5.19 8.62 1.97
CA ASN A 34 5.81 7.54 2.71
C ASN A 34 4.95 7.22 3.96
N PRO A 35 4.34 6.03 4.04
CA PRO A 35 3.54 5.61 5.20
C PRO A 35 4.28 5.68 6.55
N GLU A 36 5.61 5.54 6.55
CA GLU A 36 6.41 5.51 7.77
C GLU A 36 6.54 6.89 8.43
N ASN A 37 6.36 7.97 7.66
CA ASN A 37 6.43 9.35 8.14
C ASN A 37 5.18 9.79 8.93
N TRP A 38 4.07 9.06 8.77
CA TRP A 38 2.81 9.39 9.44
C TRP A 38 2.65 8.54 10.68
N ASP A 39 2.11 9.15 11.73
CA ASP A 39 1.75 8.45 12.96
C ASP A 39 0.24 8.41 13.13
N SER A 40 -0.25 7.28 13.62
CA SER A 40 -1.66 7.09 13.93
C SER A 40 -1.78 6.19 15.16
N PRO A 41 -2.87 6.31 15.95
CA PRO A 41 -3.08 5.46 17.12
C PRO A 41 -3.02 3.95 16.79
N GLU A 42 -3.30 3.60 15.53
CA GLU A 42 -3.32 2.25 15.03
C GLU A 42 -2.14 1.92 14.10
N LYS A 43 -1.09 2.75 14.02
CA LYS A 43 0.05 2.55 13.09
C LYS A 43 0.71 1.17 13.22
N SER A 44 0.75 0.64 14.43
CA SER A 44 1.32 -0.68 14.71
C SER A 44 0.48 -1.83 14.18
N ASN A 45 -0.77 -1.59 13.78
CA ASN A 45 -1.66 -2.61 13.26
C ASN A 45 -1.20 -3.07 11.86
N PRO A 46 -0.69 -4.30 11.71
CA PRO A 46 -0.21 -4.82 10.42
C PRO A 46 -1.33 -5.07 9.41
N ALA A 47 -2.60 -5.05 9.83
CA ALA A 47 -3.75 -5.22 8.94
C ALA A 47 -4.15 -3.93 8.21
N ILE A 48 -3.62 -2.77 8.60
CA ILE A 48 -3.90 -1.49 7.92
C ILE A 48 -3.12 -1.44 6.59
N PRO A 49 -3.81 -1.25 5.45
CA PRO A 49 -3.18 -1.02 4.16
C PRO A 49 -2.22 0.17 4.16
N ASP A 50 -1.14 0.09 3.39
CA ASP A 50 -0.13 1.14 3.34
C ASP A 50 -0.66 2.46 2.77
N ASN A 51 -1.64 2.41 1.86
CA ASN A 51 -2.34 3.60 1.35
C ASN A 51 -3.29 4.27 2.34
N GLU A 52 -3.64 3.60 3.44
CA GLU A 52 -4.48 4.11 4.52
C GLU A 52 -3.66 4.57 5.73
N LYS A 53 -2.33 4.36 5.70
CA LYS A 53 -1.40 4.91 6.70
C LYS A 53 -0.95 6.33 6.37
N ILE A 54 -1.16 6.77 5.14
CA ILE A 54 -1.00 8.17 4.74
C ILE A 54 -2.35 8.89 4.90
N PRO A 55 -2.38 10.21 5.14
CA PRO A 55 -3.63 10.91 5.39
C PRO A 55 -4.60 10.84 4.20
N CYS A 56 -5.87 10.55 4.52
CA CYS A 56 -6.99 10.47 3.59
C CYS A 56 -7.75 11.79 3.52
N LEU A 57 -8.65 11.92 2.53
CA LEU A 57 -9.49 13.10 2.31
C LEU A 57 -10.24 13.60 3.55
N TYR A 58 -10.67 12.68 4.41
CA TYR A 58 -11.53 12.98 5.56
C TYR A 58 -10.74 13.10 6.86
N ASP A 59 -9.42 12.95 6.83
CA ASP A 59 -8.58 12.91 8.03
C ASP A 59 -8.18 14.31 8.49
N LYS A 60 -7.97 14.45 9.79
CA LYS A 60 -7.34 15.62 10.39
C LYS A 60 -5.85 15.34 10.55
N ILE A 61 -5.00 16.14 9.90
CA ILE A 61 -3.55 16.05 10.06
C ILE A 61 -3.12 16.94 11.24
N LYS A 62 -2.17 16.46 12.04
CA LYS A 62 -1.51 17.26 13.08
C LYS A 62 0.01 17.30 12.88
N PHE A 63 0.56 18.50 12.91
CA PHE A 63 2.00 18.81 12.88
C PHE A 63 2.44 19.30 14.27
N PRO A 64 2.77 18.39 15.20
CA PRO A 64 2.98 18.74 16.61
C PRO A 64 4.25 19.58 16.82
N ASN A 65 5.26 19.41 15.95
CA ASN A 65 6.57 20.05 16.09
C ASN A 65 6.75 21.25 15.16
N GLY A 66 5.65 21.74 14.58
CA GLY A 66 5.65 22.88 13.67
C GLY A 66 6.67 22.75 12.55
N ILE A 67 7.65 23.65 12.54
CA ILE A 67 8.69 23.74 11.50
C ILE A 67 9.59 22.49 11.38
N TYR A 68 9.68 21.67 12.43
CA TYR A 68 10.49 20.44 12.41
C TYR A 68 9.74 19.23 11.85
N SER A 69 8.46 19.40 11.49
CA SER A 69 7.61 18.36 10.89
C SER A 69 7.19 18.74 9.47
N GLY A 70 8.07 19.45 8.75
CA GLY A 70 7.83 19.84 7.35
C GLY A 70 7.57 18.62 6.46
N VAL A 71 6.69 18.79 5.49
CA VAL A 71 6.31 17.74 4.56
C VAL A 71 6.38 18.28 3.15
N TYR A 72 7.02 17.52 2.26
CA TYR A 72 7.10 17.84 0.85
C TYR A 72 6.38 16.77 0.01
N THR A 73 5.92 17.18 -1.16
CA THR A 73 5.07 16.38 -2.07
C THR A 73 5.74 16.11 -3.40
N SER A 74 7.08 16.07 -3.44
CA SER A 74 7.81 16.05 -4.70
C SER A 74 7.43 14.84 -5.55
N GLY A 75 7.22 15.06 -6.84
CA GLY A 75 6.78 14.03 -7.78
C GLY A 75 5.30 13.62 -7.69
N VAL A 76 4.48 14.29 -6.87
CA VAL A 76 3.04 14.03 -6.78
C VAL A 76 2.25 14.96 -7.69
N GLN A 77 1.89 14.52 -8.90
CA GLN A 77 1.13 15.33 -9.88
C GLN A 77 -0.31 15.74 -9.46
N GLU A 78 -0.70 15.53 -8.20
CA GLU A 78 -2.07 15.69 -7.73
C GLU A 78 -2.13 16.44 -6.39
N THR A 79 -3.04 17.42 -6.32
CA THR A 79 -3.41 18.09 -5.08
C THR A 79 -3.87 17.09 -4.03
N ARG A 80 -3.23 17.11 -2.86
CA ARG A 80 -3.66 16.32 -1.69
C ARG A 80 -4.64 17.14 -0.90
N THR A 81 -5.74 16.52 -0.48
CA THR A 81 -6.81 17.20 0.27
C THR A 81 -7.04 16.44 1.55
N VAL A 82 -7.24 17.14 2.66
CA VAL A 82 -7.59 16.59 3.97
C VAL A 82 -8.70 17.40 4.62
N SER A 83 -9.30 16.90 5.71
CA SER A 83 -10.44 17.58 6.32
C SER A 83 -10.06 18.78 7.18
N ALA A 84 -8.89 18.70 7.82
CA ALA A 84 -8.34 19.79 8.62
C ALA A 84 -6.83 19.62 8.80
N VAL A 85 -6.13 20.73 9.02
CA VAL A 85 -4.71 20.74 9.37
C VAL A 85 -4.55 21.46 10.70
N GLU A 86 -3.86 20.82 11.64
CA GLU A 86 -3.45 21.40 12.91
C GLU A 86 -1.94 21.59 12.92
N PHE A 87 -1.47 22.82 13.14
CA PHE A 87 -0.06 23.15 13.18
C PHE A 87 0.22 23.97 14.46
N LEU A 88 1.17 23.52 15.28
CA LEU A 88 1.47 24.12 16.60
C LEU A 88 0.23 24.26 17.53
N ASN A 89 -0.69 23.29 17.46
CA ASN A 89 -1.99 23.27 18.16
C ASN A 89 -3.03 24.30 17.69
N GLU A 90 -2.77 25.02 16.60
CA GLU A 90 -3.77 25.83 15.91
C GLU A 90 -4.37 25.02 14.77
N THR A 91 -5.70 24.94 14.71
CA THR A 91 -6.40 24.28 13.60
C THR A 91 -6.74 25.33 12.56
N PHE A 92 -6.27 25.10 11.33
CA PHE A 92 -6.50 26.00 10.21
C PHE A 92 -7.80 25.64 9.49
N ASP A 93 -8.57 26.65 9.13
CA ASP A 93 -9.56 26.52 8.08
C ASP A 93 -8.91 26.60 6.69
N ARG A 94 -9.69 26.44 5.63
CA ARG A 94 -9.19 26.48 4.26
C ARG A 94 -8.47 27.80 3.93
N PHE A 95 -9.02 28.95 4.32
CA PHE A 95 -8.47 30.25 3.94
C PHE A 95 -7.21 30.59 4.75
N ASP A 96 -7.26 30.32 6.05
CA ASP A 96 -6.13 30.51 6.95
C ASP A 96 -4.95 29.62 6.54
N PHE A 97 -5.22 28.38 6.12
CA PHE A 97 -4.17 27.48 5.66
C PHE A 97 -3.51 27.96 4.37
N GLU A 98 -4.27 28.45 3.39
CA GLU A 98 -3.70 29.03 2.16
C GLU A 98 -2.88 30.30 2.44
N ALA A 99 -3.38 31.17 3.32
CA ALA A 99 -2.64 32.35 3.77
C ALA A 99 -1.35 31.97 4.51
N PHE A 100 -1.41 30.95 5.39
CA PHE A 100 -0.26 30.44 6.11
C PHE A 100 0.78 29.82 5.18
N LYS A 101 0.38 28.98 4.22
CA LYS A 101 1.28 28.41 3.20
C LYS A 101 2.02 29.49 2.42
N SER A 102 1.39 30.65 2.21
CA SER A 102 1.99 31.79 1.51
C SER A 102 3.00 32.57 2.35
N SER A 103 3.06 32.35 3.67
CA SER A 103 4.05 32.96 4.57
C SER A 103 5.44 32.33 4.40
N ASP A 104 6.49 33.02 4.87
CA ASP A 104 7.86 32.48 4.84
C ASP A 104 8.00 31.15 5.58
N VAL A 105 7.30 31.01 6.72
CA VAL A 105 7.30 29.79 7.52
C VAL A 105 6.52 28.68 6.82
N GLY A 106 5.31 28.98 6.33
CA GLY A 106 4.50 28.01 5.61
C GLY A 106 5.22 27.49 4.37
N ARG A 107 5.91 28.35 3.62
CA ARG A 107 6.74 27.92 2.49
C ARG A 107 7.89 27.02 2.95
N ALA A 108 8.62 27.38 4.00
CA ALA A 108 9.71 26.51 4.48
C ALA A 108 9.24 25.12 4.95
N VAL A 109 7.96 24.96 5.32
CA VAL A 109 7.39 23.72 5.86
C VAL A 109 6.66 22.88 4.81
N PHE A 110 5.94 23.53 3.89
CA PHE A 110 5.04 22.88 2.92
C PHE A 110 5.43 23.11 1.46
N ASP A 111 6.38 24.00 1.17
CA ASP A 111 6.74 24.30 -0.21
C ASP A 111 7.63 23.20 -0.77
N ASP A 112 7.25 22.79 -1.96
CA ASP A 112 7.99 21.88 -2.80
C ASP A 112 8.81 22.76 -3.73
N LEU A 113 10.13 22.74 -3.61
CA LEU A 113 11.05 23.70 -4.26
C LEU A 113 10.94 23.79 -5.80
N ASP A 114 10.08 22.99 -6.45
CA ASP A 114 10.12 22.76 -7.90
C ASP A 114 8.77 22.71 -8.67
N SER A 115 7.57 22.86 -8.09
CA SER A 115 6.35 22.77 -8.92
C SER A 115 5.11 23.50 -8.41
N SER A 116 4.53 24.33 -9.28
CA SER A 116 3.32 25.15 -9.07
C SER A 116 2.00 24.38 -8.87
N ASP A 117 2.00 23.06 -9.01
CA ASP A 117 0.76 22.29 -9.21
C ASP A 117 0.46 21.30 -8.06
N ASN A 118 1.40 21.10 -7.13
CA ASN A 118 1.33 20.05 -6.13
C ASN A 118 1.18 20.67 -4.74
N HIS A 119 -0.06 20.77 -4.24
CA HIS A 119 -0.32 21.38 -2.93
C HIS A 119 -1.17 20.48 -2.03
N LEU A 120 -0.86 20.52 -0.73
CA LEU A 120 -1.78 20.11 0.32
C LEU A 120 -2.89 21.17 0.45
N SER A 121 -4.14 20.74 0.58
CA SER A 121 -5.33 21.60 0.67
C SER A 121 -6.30 21.06 1.71
N ILE A 122 -7.21 21.92 2.18
CA ILE A 122 -8.24 21.58 3.15
C ILE A 122 -9.60 21.54 2.47
N SER A 123 -10.40 20.52 2.81
CA SER A 123 -11.80 20.40 2.42
C SER A 123 -12.68 20.18 3.64
N ASP A 124 -13.73 20.99 3.80
CA ASP A 124 -14.68 20.85 4.92
C ASP A 124 -15.60 19.62 4.83
N ARG A 125 -15.26 18.64 3.99
CA ARG A 125 -16.05 17.43 3.77
C ARG A 125 -15.84 16.44 4.91
N LYS A 126 -16.95 15.87 5.38
CA LYS A 126 -16.96 14.73 6.30
C LYS A 126 -17.44 13.49 5.57
N CYS A 127 -16.94 12.32 5.98
CA CYS A 127 -17.48 11.06 5.49
C CYS A 127 -18.89 10.86 6.05
N VAL A 128 -19.90 10.99 5.19
CA VAL A 128 -21.32 10.78 5.55
C VAL A 128 -21.87 9.45 5.04
N ASP A 129 -21.08 8.71 4.24
CA ASP A 129 -21.46 7.42 3.71
C ASP A 129 -21.39 6.34 4.82
N PRO A 130 -22.52 5.71 5.20
CA PRO A 130 -22.53 4.69 6.24
C PRO A 130 -21.75 3.43 5.85
N THR A 131 -21.49 3.22 4.57
CA THR A 131 -20.64 2.12 4.05
C THR A 131 -19.15 2.42 4.18
N GLY A 132 -18.78 3.63 4.60
CA GLY A 132 -17.41 4.11 4.67
C GLY A 132 -17.04 4.97 3.46
N CYS A 133 -15.88 5.61 3.56
CA CYS A 133 -15.32 6.39 2.46
C CYS A 133 -13.99 5.80 2.01
N ILE A 134 -13.74 5.88 0.71
CA ILE A 134 -12.52 5.38 0.11
C ILE A 134 -11.37 6.32 0.48
N CYS A 135 -10.31 5.77 1.04
CA CYS A 135 -9.06 6.49 1.17
C CYS A 135 -8.26 6.39 -0.13
N ASN A 136 -7.80 7.53 -0.65
CA ASN A 136 -6.81 7.66 -1.72
C ASN A 136 -6.95 6.64 -2.87
N TRP A 137 -7.78 6.97 -3.87
CA TRP A 137 -8.09 6.10 -5.01
C TRP A 137 -6.86 5.71 -5.87
N ARG A 138 -5.78 6.49 -5.82
CA ARG A 138 -4.61 6.31 -6.71
C ARG A 138 -3.40 5.84 -5.91
N ASN A 139 -2.82 4.71 -6.36
CA ASN A 139 -1.70 3.97 -5.78
C ASN A 139 -0.34 4.71 -5.79
N ASN A 140 -0.34 6.03 -5.78
CA ASN A 140 0.89 6.82 -5.72
C ASN A 140 1.37 6.86 -4.27
N ILE A 141 1.68 5.71 -3.68
CA ILE A 141 2.36 5.61 -2.39
C ILE A 141 3.82 5.24 -2.61
N GLN A 142 4.70 5.83 -1.81
CA GLN A 142 6.10 5.44 -1.82
C GLN A 142 6.23 4.20 -0.94
N CYS A 143 6.45 3.05 -1.57
CA CYS A 143 6.62 1.79 -0.85
C CYS A 143 8.03 1.72 -0.24
N PRO A 144 8.17 1.78 1.10
CA PRO A 144 9.46 1.58 1.74
C PRO A 144 9.91 0.13 1.56
N PRO A 145 11.21 -0.16 1.40
CA PRO A 145 11.69 -1.54 1.37
C PRO A 145 11.33 -2.24 2.69
N ARG A 146 10.79 -3.46 2.60
CA ARG A 146 10.42 -4.27 3.76
C ARG A 146 10.95 -5.68 3.61
N GLU A 147 11.37 -6.27 4.73
CA GLU A 147 11.72 -7.69 4.79
C GLU A 147 10.49 -8.54 4.42
N GLU A 148 10.69 -9.50 3.51
CA GLU A 148 9.62 -10.41 3.12
C GLU A 148 9.26 -11.33 4.29
N LYS A 149 7.96 -11.42 4.61
CA LYS A 149 7.47 -12.34 5.65
C LYS A 149 7.43 -13.78 5.12
N GLU A 150 7.91 -14.73 5.94
CA GLU A 150 7.99 -16.15 5.60
C GLU A 150 6.64 -16.89 5.79
N CYS A 151 5.84 -16.97 4.72
CA CYS A 151 4.71 -17.90 4.63
C CYS A 151 4.58 -18.48 3.21
N LEU A 152 4.01 -19.67 3.08
CA LEU A 152 4.05 -20.47 1.85
C LEU A 152 3.32 -19.81 0.66
N SER A 153 2.40 -18.89 0.92
CA SER A 153 1.64 -18.18 -0.12
C SER A 153 1.14 -16.85 0.43
N PRO A 154 1.96 -15.79 0.46
CA PRO A 154 1.54 -14.50 0.99
C PRO A 154 0.45 -13.87 0.10
N VAL A 155 -0.50 -13.16 0.71
CA VAL A 155 -1.65 -12.54 0.02
C VAL A 155 -1.43 -11.05 -0.20
N ALA A 156 -2.06 -10.47 -1.22
CA ALA A 156 -2.00 -9.04 -1.52
C ALA A 156 -3.40 -8.41 -1.40
N PRO A 157 -3.80 -7.92 -0.21
CA PRO A 157 -5.01 -7.11 -0.08
C PRO A 157 -4.84 -5.76 -0.80
N PHE A 158 -5.95 -5.13 -1.17
CA PHE A 158 -5.92 -3.82 -1.79
C PHE A 158 -5.29 -2.79 -0.85
N GLY A 159 -4.46 -1.91 -1.39
CA GLY A 159 -3.82 -0.81 -0.67
C GLY A 159 -2.50 -1.14 0.02
N PHE A 160 -2.07 -2.40 0.03
CA PHE A 160 -0.74 -2.80 0.52
C PHE A 160 0.33 -2.65 -0.57
N CYS A 161 1.51 -2.19 -0.17
CA CYS A 161 2.71 -2.20 -1.01
C CYS A 161 3.27 -3.59 -1.23
N HIS A 162 3.24 -4.41 -0.17
CA HIS A 162 3.86 -5.73 -0.14
C HIS A 162 2.80 -6.78 0.18
N LYS A 163 3.06 -8.02 -0.23
CA LYS A 163 2.23 -9.15 0.20
C LYS A 163 2.40 -9.35 1.72
N ILE A 164 1.33 -9.79 2.37
CA ILE A 164 1.29 -10.07 3.80
C ILE A 164 1.02 -11.55 4.06
N CYS A 165 1.42 -12.02 5.23
CA CYS A 165 0.98 -13.30 5.78
C CYS A 165 -0.25 -13.06 6.63
N GLY A 166 -1.38 -13.65 6.23
CA GLY A 166 -2.67 -13.46 6.88
C GLY A 166 -3.82 -13.83 5.96
N ALA A 167 -4.92 -13.11 6.04
CA ALA A 167 -6.06 -13.35 5.18
C ALA A 167 -6.84 -12.05 4.94
N PHE A 168 -7.65 -12.04 3.90
CA PHE A 168 -8.62 -10.97 3.70
C PHE A 168 -9.90 -11.47 3.08
N VAL A 169 -11.00 -10.79 3.44
CA VAL A 169 -12.34 -11.03 2.91
C VAL A 169 -12.79 -9.77 2.18
N THR A 170 -13.28 -9.93 0.96
CA THR A 170 -13.96 -8.84 0.24
C THR A 170 -15.40 -9.19 -0.03
N PHE A 171 -16.30 -8.22 0.06
CA PHE A 171 -17.73 -8.42 -0.19
C PHE A 171 -18.38 -7.13 -0.69
N LYS A 172 -19.56 -7.26 -1.30
CA LYS A 172 -20.36 -6.11 -1.72
C LYS A 172 -21.42 -5.77 -0.66
N PRO A 173 -21.50 -4.52 -0.19
CA PRO A 173 -22.57 -4.08 0.68
C PRO A 173 -23.89 -3.96 -0.11
N ILE A 174 -25.02 -4.22 0.53
CA ILE A 174 -26.37 -3.93 -0.01
C ILE A 174 -27.06 -2.84 0.82
N ALA A 175 -28.26 -2.43 0.40
CA ALA A 175 -29.04 -1.40 1.08
C ALA A 175 -29.19 -1.70 2.59
N GLY A 176 -28.86 -0.70 3.41
CA GLY A 176 -28.86 -0.79 4.87
C GLY A 176 -27.57 -1.35 5.50
N PHE A 177 -26.52 -1.58 4.71
CA PHE A 177 -25.18 -1.86 5.22
C PHE A 177 -24.63 -0.68 6.05
N SER A 178 -23.88 -1.00 7.09
CA SER A 178 -23.14 -0.03 7.88
C SER A 178 -21.76 -0.60 8.24
N LEU A 179 -20.70 0.14 7.91
CA LEU A 179 -19.32 -0.23 8.21
C LEU A 179 -19.09 -0.39 9.72
N GLY A 180 -19.71 0.48 10.52
CA GLY A 180 -19.61 0.45 11.98
C GLY A 180 -20.12 -0.86 12.59
N ARG A 181 -21.07 -1.55 11.95
CA ARG A 181 -21.53 -2.88 12.40
C ARG A 181 -20.44 -3.93 12.23
N ILE A 182 -19.71 -3.89 11.11
CA ILE A 182 -18.59 -4.79 10.88
C ILE A 182 -17.45 -4.47 11.85
N GLN A 183 -17.13 -3.20 12.05
CA GLN A 183 -16.10 -2.77 13.02
C GLN A 183 -16.41 -3.24 14.45
N ALA A 184 -17.67 -3.17 14.87
CA ALA A 184 -18.09 -3.67 16.18
C ALA A 184 -17.87 -5.18 16.31
N ASP A 185 -18.25 -5.94 15.29
CA ASP A 185 -18.09 -7.40 15.24
C ASP A 185 -16.62 -7.83 15.18
N LEU A 186 -15.74 -7.05 14.56
CA LEU A 186 -14.31 -7.36 14.49
C LEU A 186 -13.60 -7.27 15.84
N ARG A 187 -14.18 -6.56 16.82
CA ARG A 187 -13.64 -6.49 18.19
C ARG A 187 -13.65 -7.86 18.90
N ASP A 188 -14.50 -8.78 18.46
CA ASP A 188 -14.57 -10.15 18.99
C ASP A 188 -13.34 -11.00 18.62
N TYR A 189 -12.49 -10.51 17.70
CA TYR A 189 -11.29 -11.21 17.21
C TYR A 189 -10.01 -10.64 17.84
N GLY A 190 -10.05 -10.15 19.07
CA GLY A 190 -9.01 -9.33 19.71
C GLY A 190 -7.58 -9.89 19.72
N ASP A 191 -7.41 -11.21 19.56
CA ASP A 191 -6.09 -11.85 19.44
C ASP A 191 -5.43 -11.63 18.06
N VAL A 192 -6.22 -11.25 17.05
CA VAL A 192 -5.82 -11.01 15.68
C VAL A 192 -5.98 -9.53 15.35
N ARG A 193 -5.03 -8.99 14.59
CA ARG A 193 -5.11 -7.61 14.13
C ARG A 193 -6.02 -7.56 12.91
N THR A 194 -7.08 -6.76 13.00
CA THR A 194 -8.06 -6.62 11.93
C THR A 194 -8.13 -5.18 11.44
N HIS A 195 -8.45 -5.00 10.16
CA HIS A 195 -8.78 -3.70 9.59
C HIS A 195 -9.93 -3.84 8.60
N VAL A 196 -10.83 -2.87 8.55
CA VAL A 196 -11.94 -2.86 7.60
C VAL A 196 -12.02 -1.52 6.89
N SER A 197 -12.05 -1.56 5.56
CA SER A 197 -12.09 -0.36 4.73
C SER A 197 -12.89 -0.57 3.44
N LYS A 198 -13.29 0.55 2.84
CA LYS A 198 -14.02 0.58 1.57
C LYS A 198 -13.03 0.67 0.41
N ILE A 199 -13.01 -0.35 -0.44
CA ILE A 199 -12.06 -0.53 -1.54
C ILE A 199 -12.77 -0.39 -2.90
N GLY A 200 -13.30 0.80 -3.16
CA GLY A 200 -14.11 1.08 -4.35
C GLY A 200 -15.53 1.52 -4.01
N GLU A 201 -16.35 1.78 -5.02
CA GLU A 201 -17.72 2.28 -4.80
C GLU A 201 -18.62 1.24 -4.12
N ASP A 202 -18.42 -0.04 -4.46
CA ASP A 202 -19.33 -1.14 -4.11
C ASP A 202 -18.63 -2.32 -3.42
N ARG A 203 -17.43 -2.13 -2.85
CA ARG A 203 -16.67 -3.21 -2.21
C ARG A 203 -16.10 -2.79 -0.86
N ILE A 204 -16.21 -3.69 0.09
CA ILE A 204 -15.58 -3.61 1.41
C ILE A 204 -14.51 -4.70 1.48
N GLN A 205 -13.39 -4.38 2.12
CA GLN A 205 -12.32 -5.32 2.44
C GLN A 205 -12.15 -5.38 3.94
N VAL A 206 -12.02 -6.60 4.46
CA VAL A 206 -11.59 -6.86 5.84
C VAL A 206 -10.28 -7.63 5.78
N VAL A 207 -9.24 -7.09 6.39
CA VAL A 207 -7.91 -7.69 6.44
C VAL A 207 -7.67 -8.25 7.84
N PHE A 208 -7.10 -9.44 7.90
CA PHE A 208 -6.69 -10.13 9.11
C PHE A 208 -5.20 -10.39 9.02
N ALA A 209 -4.44 -9.88 9.99
CA ALA A 209 -2.99 -10.01 10.04
C ALA A 209 -2.54 -10.22 11.49
N GLU A 210 -1.29 -10.65 11.63
CA GLU A 210 -0.63 -10.83 12.91
C GLU A 210 0.73 -10.13 12.90
N ASP A 211 1.19 -9.77 14.10
CA ASP A 211 2.54 -9.25 14.30
C ASP A 211 3.56 -10.36 13.96
N THR A 212 3.36 -11.56 14.51
CA THR A 212 4.11 -12.79 14.19
C THR A 212 3.15 -13.85 13.67
N TYR A 213 3.44 -14.41 12.50
CA TYR A 213 2.51 -15.30 11.79
C TYR A 213 2.46 -16.72 12.41
N SER A 214 1.38 -17.03 13.13
CA SER A 214 0.97 -18.36 13.64
C SER A 214 -0.12 -19.01 12.78
N GLY A 215 -0.90 -18.21 12.04
CA GLY A 215 -2.04 -18.66 11.23
C GLY A 215 -3.41 -18.44 11.88
N ASP A 216 -3.47 -17.84 13.07
CA ASP A 216 -4.73 -17.52 13.77
C ASP A 216 -5.62 -16.54 12.98
N SER A 217 -5.01 -15.64 12.22
CA SER A 217 -5.62 -14.69 11.28
C SER A 217 -6.36 -15.39 10.15
N VAL A 218 -5.84 -16.51 9.66
CA VAL A 218 -6.50 -17.34 8.65
C VAL A 218 -7.75 -18.00 9.24
N ILE A 219 -7.64 -18.53 10.47
CA ILE A 219 -8.77 -19.13 11.20
C ILE A 219 -9.85 -18.08 11.50
N ALA A 220 -9.44 -16.90 11.98
CA ALA A 220 -10.30 -15.76 12.25
C ALA A 220 -11.05 -15.30 10.98
N ALA A 221 -10.32 -15.13 9.87
CA ALA A 221 -10.91 -14.74 8.59
C ALA A 221 -11.92 -15.77 8.07
N LYS A 222 -11.62 -17.07 8.20
CA LYS A 222 -12.55 -18.14 7.82
C LYS A 222 -13.82 -18.11 8.67
N LYS A 223 -13.68 -18.00 9.99
CA LYS A 223 -14.83 -17.87 10.92
C LYS A 223 -15.67 -16.63 10.60
N PHE A 224 -15.02 -15.50 10.30
CA PHE A 224 -15.72 -14.28 9.89
C PHE A 224 -16.45 -14.45 8.55
N TYR A 225 -15.80 -15.09 7.58
CA TYR A 225 -16.39 -15.39 6.28
C TYR A 225 -17.64 -16.29 6.40
N GLU A 226 -17.57 -17.37 7.19
CA GLU A 226 -18.72 -18.23 7.50
C GLU A 226 -19.85 -17.44 8.16
N LYS A 227 -19.52 -16.57 9.13
CA LYS A 227 -20.48 -15.66 9.78
C LYS A 227 -21.17 -14.72 8.79
N LEU A 228 -20.44 -14.22 7.79
CA LEU A 228 -21.00 -13.37 6.73
C LEU A 228 -21.94 -14.16 5.80
N GLN A 229 -21.60 -15.42 5.47
CA GLN A 229 -22.43 -16.29 4.63
C GLN A 229 -23.74 -16.65 5.32
N ASP A 230 -23.68 -17.07 6.59
CA ASP A 230 -24.87 -17.40 7.38
C ASP A 230 -25.71 -16.15 7.70
N GLY A 231 -25.05 -15.00 7.82
CA GLY A 231 -25.62 -13.74 8.25
C GLY A 231 -25.89 -12.72 7.14
N THR A 232 -25.97 -13.09 5.85
CA THR A 232 -26.11 -12.14 4.72
C THR A 232 -27.16 -11.06 4.95
N ASN A 233 -28.35 -11.44 5.45
CA ASN A 233 -29.44 -10.52 5.78
C ASN A 233 -29.15 -9.63 7.00
N ARG A 234 -28.40 -10.14 7.99
CA ARG A 234 -28.02 -9.41 9.21
C ARG A 234 -26.95 -8.37 8.91
N TYR A 235 -25.94 -8.74 8.12
CA TYR A 235 -24.85 -7.85 7.73
C TYR A 235 -25.19 -6.95 6.56
N LYS A 236 -26.28 -7.24 5.83
CA LYS A 236 -26.65 -6.51 4.60
C LYS A 236 -25.50 -6.57 3.60
N VAL A 237 -25.08 -7.78 3.28
CA VAL A 237 -24.01 -8.08 2.30
C VAL A 237 -24.49 -9.09 1.26
N THR A 238 -23.90 -9.04 0.06
CA THR A 238 -24.17 -10.01 -1.01
C THR A 238 -23.34 -11.29 -0.82
N THR A 239 -23.85 -12.42 -1.29
CA THR A 239 -23.21 -13.75 -1.20
C THR A 239 -21.87 -13.87 -1.95
N LEU A 240 -21.54 -12.94 -2.85
CA LEU A 240 -20.27 -12.91 -3.60
C LEU A 240 -19.12 -12.37 -2.73
N SER A 241 -18.83 -13.07 -1.64
CA SER A 241 -17.69 -12.78 -0.78
C SER A 241 -16.46 -13.55 -1.29
N ILE A 242 -15.32 -12.90 -1.45
CA ILE A 242 -14.05 -13.56 -1.82
C ILE A 242 -13.19 -13.63 -0.56
N LEU A 243 -12.87 -14.85 -0.13
CA LEU A 243 -11.87 -15.13 0.89
C LEU A 243 -10.55 -15.48 0.22
N LYS A 244 -9.47 -14.78 0.58
CA LYS A 244 -8.09 -15.18 0.25
C LYS A 244 -7.31 -15.36 1.53
N ILE A 245 -6.56 -16.46 1.61
CA ILE A 245 -5.80 -16.86 2.80
C ILE A 245 -4.35 -17.12 2.41
N SER A 246 -3.45 -16.85 3.34
CA SER A 246 -2.06 -17.25 3.21
C SER A 246 -1.88 -18.74 3.49
N GLY A 247 -0.84 -19.31 2.89
CA GLY A 247 -0.40 -20.67 3.21
C GLY A 247 0.17 -20.74 4.64
N SER A 248 0.39 -21.96 5.14
CA SER A 248 0.99 -22.16 6.46
C SER A 248 2.35 -21.45 6.57
N GLN A 249 2.75 -21.12 7.80
CA GLN A 249 4.08 -20.61 8.05
C GLN A 249 5.10 -21.59 7.47
N THR A 250 6.03 -21.10 6.66
CA THR A 250 7.21 -21.88 6.29
C THR A 250 8.13 -21.86 7.49
N SER A 251 7.76 -22.55 8.57
CA SER A 251 8.69 -22.84 9.66
C SER A 251 9.77 -23.72 9.05
N GLY A 252 10.83 -23.06 8.58
CA GLY A 252 11.80 -23.55 7.60
C GLY A 252 12.01 -25.03 7.69
N ASP A 253 11.40 -25.78 6.75
CA ASP A 253 11.63 -27.17 6.34
C ASP A 253 11.70 -28.27 7.43
N SER A 254 11.72 -27.91 8.71
CA SER A 254 12.08 -28.77 9.83
C SER A 254 10.98 -29.77 10.14
N SER A 255 9.72 -29.40 9.91
CA SER A 255 8.60 -30.32 10.09
C SER A 255 8.64 -31.49 9.08
N LEU A 256 8.97 -31.21 7.80
CA LEU A 256 9.13 -32.27 6.80
C LEU A 256 10.35 -33.13 7.09
N TRP A 257 11.48 -32.52 7.48
CA TRP A 257 12.65 -33.28 7.91
C TRP A 257 12.38 -34.14 9.14
N ILE A 258 11.59 -33.67 10.10
CA ILE A 258 11.19 -34.46 11.29
C ILE A 258 10.31 -35.64 10.88
N VAL A 259 9.32 -35.44 10.00
CA VAL A 259 8.45 -36.53 9.53
C VAL A 259 9.28 -37.54 8.72
N LEU A 260 10.13 -37.08 7.81
CA LEU A 260 11.02 -37.94 7.01
C LEU A 260 12.01 -38.70 7.90
N LEU A 261 12.68 -38.03 8.83
CA LEU A 261 13.65 -38.64 9.74
C LEU A 261 12.98 -39.62 10.71
N SER A 262 11.79 -39.29 11.23
CA SER A 262 11.03 -40.20 12.11
C SER A 262 10.58 -41.45 11.37
N SER A 263 10.09 -41.32 10.14
CA SER A 263 9.66 -42.45 9.31
C SER A 263 10.85 -43.34 8.92
N LEU A 264 12.00 -42.73 8.59
CA LEU A 264 13.23 -43.45 8.30
C LEU A 264 13.74 -44.23 9.52
N LEU A 265 13.79 -43.58 10.69
CA LEU A 265 14.21 -44.22 11.94
C LEU A 265 13.27 -45.35 12.34
N PHE A 266 11.96 -45.19 12.12
CA PHE A 266 10.97 -46.24 12.38
C PHE A 266 11.21 -47.46 11.50
N VAL A 267 11.42 -47.26 10.19
CA VAL A 267 11.74 -48.34 9.25
C VAL A 267 13.04 -49.05 9.62
N LEU A 268 14.10 -48.29 9.95
CA LEU A 268 15.38 -48.85 10.39
C LEU A 268 15.24 -49.65 11.70
N GLY A 269 14.43 -49.18 12.64
CA GLY A 269 14.12 -49.90 13.88
C GLY A 269 13.37 -51.21 13.63
N LEU A 270 12.40 -51.21 12.71
CA LEU A 270 11.67 -52.40 12.28
C LEU A 270 12.60 -53.45 11.65
N TYR A 271 13.47 -53.02 10.73
CA TYR A 271 14.49 -53.90 10.16
C TYR A 271 15.45 -54.43 11.23
N GLY A 272 15.92 -53.56 12.13
CA GLY A 272 16.80 -53.96 13.24
C GLY A 272 16.15 -55.02 14.14
N LEU A 273 14.86 -54.89 14.44
CA LEU A 273 14.10 -55.86 15.23
C LEU A 273 13.94 -57.21 14.48
N ILE A 274 13.63 -57.17 13.19
CA ILE A 274 13.53 -58.39 12.36
C ILE A 274 14.89 -59.10 12.34
N PHE A 275 15.98 -58.38 12.12
CA PHE A 275 17.33 -58.94 12.16
C PHE A 275 17.69 -59.48 13.55
N TYR A 276 17.24 -58.86 14.64
CA TYR A 276 17.48 -59.36 15.99
C TYR A 276 16.73 -60.67 16.30
N VAL A 277 15.48 -60.80 15.85
CA VAL A 277 14.64 -61.98 16.11
C VAL A 277 15.00 -63.16 15.21
N TYR A 278 15.30 -62.90 13.94
CA TYR A 278 15.53 -63.94 12.91
C TYR A 278 16.99 -64.11 12.52
N GLY A 279 17.86 -63.19 12.91
CA GLY A 279 19.30 -63.32 12.68
C GLY A 279 19.87 -64.40 13.58
N ASP A 280 20.49 -65.40 12.98
CA ASP A 280 21.31 -66.36 13.70
C ASP A 280 22.36 -65.59 14.51
N HIS A 281 22.45 -65.83 15.83
CA HIS A 281 23.33 -65.10 16.75
C HIS A 281 24.84 -65.22 16.39
N SER A 282 25.17 -65.97 15.34
CA SER A 282 26.50 -66.11 14.76
C SER A 282 26.94 -64.93 13.88
N LEU A 283 26.03 -64.02 13.50
CA LEU A 283 26.37 -62.79 12.78
C LEU A 283 27.01 -61.76 13.74
N ARG A 284 28.28 -61.98 14.08
CA ARG A 284 29.16 -60.93 14.60
C ARG A 284 29.27 -59.86 13.51
N PHE A 285 28.41 -58.84 13.58
CA PHE A 285 28.61 -57.58 12.89
C PHE A 285 29.87 -56.92 13.45
N THR A 286 31.03 -57.39 12.98
CA THR A 286 32.22 -56.55 12.95
C THR A 286 31.87 -55.38 12.04
N PHE A 287 31.51 -54.24 12.63
CA PHE A 287 31.68 -52.95 11.97
C PHE A 287 33.18 -52.79 11.71
N GLY A 288 33.64 -53.44 10.64
CA GLY A 288 34.87 -53.09 9.98
C GLY A 288 34.64 -51.71 9.40
N PHE A 289 34.83 -50.67 10.23
CA PHE A 289 35.42 -49.46 9.72
C PHE A 289 36.72 -49.91 9.09
N ASN A 290 36.67 -50.22 7.79
CA ASN A 290 37.85 -50.23 6.96
C ASN A 290 38.33 -48.78 7.01
N ALA A 291 39.06 -48.45 8.06
CA ALA A 291 39.96 -47.31 8.09
C ALA A 291 40.95 -47.63 6.98
N SER A 292 40.59 -47.23 5.77
CA SER A 292 41.55 -47.11 4.68
C SER A 292 42.75 -46.37 5.26
N PRO A 293 43.98 -46.83 5.04
CA PRO A 293 45.15 -46.08 5.46
C PRO A 293 44.99 -44.65 4.92
N PRO A 294 45.24 -43.62 5.75
CA PRO A 294 45.04 -42.24 5.32
C PRO A 294 45.84 -42.03 4.04
N LEU A 295 45.15 -41.76 2.95
CA LEU A 295 45.75 -41.22 1.74
C LEU A 295 46.52 -39.96 2.17
N PRO A 296 47.78 -39.76 1.74
CA PRO A 296 48.49 -38.52 2.01
C PRO A 296 47.81 -37.41 1.22
N LEU A 297 46.88 -36.71 1.87
CA LEU A 297 46.40 -35.39 1.47
C LEU A 297 47.56 -34.41 1.67
N SER A 298 48.49 -34.45 0.72
CA SER A 298 49.15 -33.26 0.22
C SER A 298 48.08 -32.19 -0.09
N SER A 299 48.42 -30.94 0.20
CA SER A 299 47.60 -29.74 -0.02
C SER A 299 46.48 -29.49 1.01
N THR A 300 46.91 -29.24 2.25
CA THR A 300 46.20 -28.34 3.16
C THR A 300 46.31 -26.89 2.66
N TYR A 301 45.46 -26.48 1.73
CA TYR A 301 45.04 -25.07 1.69
C TYR A 301 44.04 -24.85 2.83
N ARG A 302 44.59 -24.75 4.05
CA ARG A 302 43.89 -24.10 5.16
C ARG A 302 43.90 -22.60 4.85
N ALA A 303 42.82 -22.10 4.28
CA ALA A 303 42.49 -20.69 4.48
C ALA A 303 42.26 -20.52 5.99
N ARG A 304 43.28 -19.97 6.67
CA ARG A 304 43.13 -19.43 8.01
C ARG A 304 42.19 -18.22 7.88
N PHE A 305 40.93 -18.40 8.20
CA PHE A 305 40.17 -17.28 8.73
C PHE A 305 40.67 -17.07 10.16
N SER A 306 41.53 -16.06 10.33
CA SER A 306 41.77 -15.48 11.64
C SER A 306 40.43 -14.94 12.16
N PRO A 307 39.99 -15.30 13.38
CA PRO A 307 38.99 -14.51 14.06
C PRO A 307 39.70 -13.19 14.40
N ARG A 308 39.46 -12.18 13.58
CA ARG A 308 39.82 -10.82 13.94
C ARG A 308 38.77 -10.42 14.96
N GLU A 309 39.25 -10.28 16.19
CA GLU A 309 38.53 -9.73 17.32
C GLU A 309 37.79 -8.45 16.91
N ASP A 310 36.64 -8.30 17.54
CA ASP A 310 35.78 -7.14 17.55
C ASP A 310 36.56 -5.84 17.52
N GLU A 311 36.29 -5.02 16.50
CA GLU A 311 36.11 -3.57 16.60
C GLU A 311 35.96 -3.00 15.19
N SER A 312 34.71 -2.80 14.75
CA SER A 312 34.39 -1.71 13.82
C SER A 312 32.90 -1.42 13.89
N GLY A 313 32.56 -0.42 14.70
CA GLY A 313 31.38 0.37 14.44
C GLY A 313 31.54 1.11 13.11
N LEU A 314 30.44 1.13 12.37
CA LEU A 314 30.10 2.10 11.31
C LEU A 314 30.87 1.97 9.98
N ILE A 315 30.12 1.50 8.98
CA ILE A 315 30.43 1.51 7.55
C ILE A 315 29.70 2.68 6.89
N PHE A 316 30.46 3.52 6.17
CA PHE A 316 30.09 4.45 5.08
C PHE A 316 31.45 4.98 4.52
N ASP A 317 31.71 5.32 3.25
CA ASP A 317 30.87 5.52 2.08
C ASP A 317 31.75 5.67 0.81
N ASN A 318 31.10 5.50 -0.34
CA ASN A 318 31.27 6.26 -1.59
C ASN A 318 32.29 5.91 -2.71
N GLN A 319 31.65 5.86 -3.90
CA GLN A 319 32.00 6.44 -5.20
C GLN A 319 32.62 5.55 -6.31
N SER A 320 31.69 5.08 -7.15
CA SER A 320 31.48 5.46 -8.57
C SER A 320 32.56 5.20 -9.63
N LEU A 321 32.02 4.81 -10.81
CA LEU A 321 32.56 4.86 -12.17
C LEU A 321 33.39 3.65 -12.64
N ALA A 322 32.71 2.66 -13.22
CA ALA A 322 32.84 2.32 -14.64
C ALA A 322 32.16 0.98 -14.94
N GLY A 323 31.47 0.91 -16.08
CA GLY A 323 31.49 -0.31 -16.88
C GLY A 323 30.17 -1.03 -17.10
N SER A 324 29.70 -0.91 -18.33
CA SER A 324 29.10 -1.97 -19.13
C SER A 324 27.61 -2.27 -18.94
N VAL A 325 26.85 -1.60 -19.79
CA VAL A 325 25.83 -2.20 -20.66
C VAL A 325 26.09 -3.71 -20.88
N MET A 326 25.10 -4.55 -20.54
CA MET A 326 24.96 -5.87 -21.15
C MET A 326 23.52 -5.97 -21.65
N ASN A 327 23.45 -5.90 -22.98
CA ASN A 327 22.32 -6.22 -23.82
C ASN A 327 22.13 -7.74 -23.73
N LEU A 328 20.95 -8.18 -23.28
CA LEU A 328 20.63 -9.57 -23.01
C LEU A 328 20.00 -10.23 -24.25
N ASP A 329 20.69 -10.17 -25.39
CA ASP A 329 20.36 -10.96 -26.57
C ASP A 329 21.66 -11.60 -27.08
N GLN A 330 21.62 -12.94 -27.25
CA GLN A 330 22.70 -13.84 -27.67
C GLN A 330 23.59 -14.40 -26.55
N SER A 331 23.19 -15.55 -25.99
CA SER A 331 24.14 -16.51 -25.41
C SER A 331 23.52 -17.91 -25.22
N PHE A 332 22.92 -18.45 -26.28
CA PHE A 332 22.70 -19.90 -26.39
C PHE A 332 22.77 -20.35 -27.86
N ASP A 333 23.92 -20.10 -28.51
CA ASP A 333 24.26 -20.81 -29.75
C ASP A 333 25.21 -21.97 -29.43
N ASN A 334 24.65 -23.18 -29.50
CA ASN A 334 25.34 -24.45 -29.32
C ASN A 334 26.13 -24.79 -30.60
N PRO A 335 27.46 -24.92 -30.56
CA PRO A 335 28.30 -25.11 -31.75
C PRO A 335 28.23 -26.53 -32.36
N LEU A 336 27.26 -27.38 -31.98
CA LEU A 336 27.16 -28.76 -32.47
C LEU A 336 26.17 -28.99 -33.62
N TYR A 337 25.37 -27.98 -34.04
CA TYR A 337 24.31 -28.17 -35.06
C TYR A 337 24.34 -27.20 -36.25
N GLY A 338 25.48 -26.55 -36.52
CA GLY A 338 25.60 -25.64 -37.66
C GLY A 338 26.39 -26.25 -38.81
N GLN A 339 25.75 -27.02 -39.69
CA GLN A 339 26.05 -27.15 -41.13
C GLN A 339 25.30 -28.31 -41.77
N VAL A 340 24.30 -28.04 -42.65
CA VAL A 340 24.23 -28.61 -44.02
C VAL A 340 23.44 -27.67 -44.95
N SER A 341 24.19 -27.15 -45.91
CA SER A 341 23.93 -26.64 -47.27
C SER A 341 22.57 -26.87 -47.97
N THR A 342 22.06 -25.75 -48.51
CA THR A 342 21.70 -25.51 -49.93
C THR A 342 20.47 -26.20 -50.57
N SER A 343 19.53 -25.33 -50.97
CA SER A 343 18.37 -25.52 -51.89
C SER A 343 18.78 -26.07 -53.28
N PRO A 344 17.92 -26.77 -54.06
CA PRO A 344 16.94 -26.05 -54.91
C PRO A 344 15.60 -26.76 -55.19
N ASN A 345 14.63 -25.94 -55.66
CA ASN A 345 13.36 -26.23 -56.33
C ASN A 345 13.24 -27.56 -57.11
N ILE A 346 12.04 -28.16 -57.09
CA ILE A 346 11.29 -28.71 -58.26
C ILE A 346 9.89 -29.18 -57.82
N THR A 347 8.88 -28.57 -58.45
CA THR A 347 7.64 -29.07 -59.10
C THR A 347 6.74 -30.16 -58.48
N GLU A 348 5.44 -29.82 -58.47
CA GLU A 348 4.20 -30.64 -58.59
C GLU A 348 4.23 -32.14 -58.20
N GLU A 349 3.38 -32.53 -57.24
CA GLU A 349 2.43 -33.62 -57.50
C GLU A 349 1.17 -33.59 -56.62
N LYS A 350 0.05 -33.66 -57.34
CA LYS A 350 -1.34 -33.99 -57.02
C LYS A 350 -1.49 -35.22 -56.12
N ILE A 351 -2.41 -35.21 -55.14
CA ILE A 351 -3.22 -36.40 -54.75
C ILE A 351 -4.36 -36.04 -53.74
N ILE A 352 -5.59 -36.26 -54.22
CA ILE A 352 -6.76 -36.93 -53.59
C ILE A 352 -7.45 -36.30 -52.36
N THR A 353 -8.49 -35.53 -52.69
CA THR A 353 -9.91 -35.71 -52.33
C THR A 353 -10.27 -36.51 -51.06
N ARG A 354 -10.79 -35.83 -50.04
CA ARG A 354 -11.95 -36.29 -49.25
C ARG A 354 -12.83 -35.09 -48.88
N ASP A 355 -14.08 -35.16 -49.31
CA ASP A 355 -15.16 -34.21 -49.07
C ASP A 355 -15.79 -34.38 -47.67
N PRO A 356 -16.61 -33.40 -47.22
CA PRO A 356 -16.60 -32.88 -45.86
C PRO A 356 -17.78 -33.34 -45.00
N MET A 357 -17.66 -33.12 -43.68
CA MET A 357 -18.73 -33.22 -42.70
C MET A 357 -19.13 -31.80 -42.25
N PRO A 358 -20.42 -31.46 -42.14
CA PRO A 358 -20.88 -30.07 -42.15
C PRO A 358 -20.72 -29.37 -40.79
N ALA A 359 -20.20 -28.15 -40.86
CA ALA A 359 -20.23 -27.18 -39.79
C ALA A 359 -21.58 -26.44 -39.78
N THR A 360 -22.20 -26.31 -38.60
CA THR A 360 -23.21 -25.28 -38.32
C THR A 360 -22.47 -24.11 -37.68
N VAL A 361 -22.16 -23.09 -38.48
CA VAL A 361 -21.61 -21.82 -38.01
C VAL A 361 -22.66 -20.76 -38.31
N GLU A 362 -23.27 -20.24 -37.25
CA GLU A 362 -24.09 -19.03 -37.31
C GLU A 362 -23.19 -17.85 -37.67
N THR A 363 -23.58 -17.16 -38.74
CA THR A 363 -22.93 -15.95 -39.23
C THR A 363 -23.43 -14.77 -38.40
N PHE A 364 -22.58 -14.27 -37.50
CA PHE A 364 -22.76 -12.92 -36.95
C PHE A 364 -22.27 -11.90 -37.98
N GLN A 365 -23.22 -11.14 -38.50
CA GLN A 365 -23.04 -10.05 -39.44
C GLN A 365 -22.31 -8.90 -38.71
N SER A 366 -21.07 -8.64 -39.09
CA SER A 366 -20.29 -7.52 -38.57
C SER A 366 -20.80 -6.22 -39.19
N ASP A 367 -21.60 -5.47 -38.43
CA ASP A 367 -21.97 -4.12 -38.80
C ASP A 367 -20.76 -3.18 -38.74
N LYS A 368 -20.67 -2.40 -39.79
CA LYS A 368 -19.58 -1.51 -40.17
C LYS A 368 -19.53 -0.32 -39.19
N PHE A 369 -18.59 -0.35 -38.24
CA PHE A 369 -18.35 0.78 -37.34
C PHE A 369 -17.77 1.96 -38.13
N SER A 370 -18.62 2.98 -38.34
CA SER A 370 -18.23 4.27 -38.92
C SER A 370 -17.47 5.08 -37.87
N THR A 371 -16.22 5.43 -38.18
CA THR A 371 -15.34 6.26 -37.35
C THR A 371 -15.59 7.74 -37.59
N ASP A 372 -16.78 8.23 -37.25
CA ASP A 372 -17.07 9.67 -37.25
C ASP A 372 -17.55 10.14 -35.86
N PRO A 373 -16.66 10.73 -35.04
CA PRO A 373 -16.96 11.12 -33.66
C PRO A 373 -18.04 12.21 -33.54
N LEU A 374 -18.37 12.90 -34.64
CA LEU A 374 -19.40 13.95 -34.63
C LEU A 374 -20.84 13.39 -34.68
N SER A 375 -21.05 12.19 -35.21
CA SER A 375 -22.41 11.61 -35.32
C SER A 375 -22.92 11.06 -33.98
N ASN A 376 -22.02 10.54 -33.14
CA ASN A 376 -22.35 10.02 -31.82
C ASN A 376 -22.73 11.12 -30.83
N LEU A 377 -22.15 12.32 -30.96
CA LEU A 377 -22.47 13.45 -30.09
C LEU A 377 -23.88 14.01 -30.33
N ASN A 378 -24.34 13.98 -31.58
CA ASN A 378 -25.70 14.43 -31.93
C ASN A 378 -26.77 13.42 -31.48
N LYS A 379 -26.46 12.12 -31.52
CA LYS A 379 -27.37 11.08 -31.02
C LYS A 379 -27.52 11.15 -29.50
N LEU A 380 -26.41 11.37 -28.78
CA LEU A 380 -26.42 11.53 -27.32
C LEU A 380 -27.18 12.79 -26.87
N ASN A 381 -27.04 13.90 -27.61
CA ASN A 381 -27.80 15.14 -27.33
C ASN A 381 -29.30 15.03 -27.63
N GLN A 382 -29.71 14.10 -28.50
CA GLN A 382 -31.12 13.87 -28.82
C GLN A 382 -31.78 12.97 -27.78
N GLU A 383 -31.08 11.94 -27.31
CA GLU A 383 -31.53 11.08 -26.20
C GLU A 383 -31.63 11.87 -24.87
N LEU A 384 -30.67 12.78 -24.59
CA LEU A 384 -30.71 13.62 -23.39
C LEU A 384 -31.86 14.66 -23.40
N LYS A 385 -32.32 15.09 -24.59
CA LYS A 385 -33.46 16.01 -24.73
C LYS A 385 -34.80 15.33 -24.53
N GLU A 386 -34.93 14.05 -24.87
CA GLU A 386 -36.17 13.30 -24.64
C GLU A 386 -36.33 12.90 -23.17
N GLU A 387 -35.22 12.62 -22.46
CA GLU A 387 -35.27 12.21 -21.06
C GLU A 387 -35.56 13.39 -20.10
N ILE A 388 -35.01 14.58 -20.38
CA ILE A 388 -35.27 15.79 -19.57
C ILE A 388 -36.66 16.39 -19.86
N GLY A 389 -37.21 16.17 -21.07
CA GLY A 389 -38.52 16.69 -21.47
C GLY A 389 -39.72 16.02 -20.80
N SER A 390 -39.59 14.78 -20.31
CA SER A 390 -40.72 14.05 -19.72
C SER A 390 -40.82 14.16 -18.18
N HIS A 391 -39.72 14.51 -17.50
CA HIS A 391 -39.67 14.54 -16.03
C HIS A 391 -39.96 15.91 -15.38
N VAL A 392 -40.04 17.00 -16.16
CA VAL A 392 -40.18 18.36 -15.60
C VAL A 392 -41.62 18.92 -15.67
N VAL A 393 -42.56 18.22 -16.32
CA VAL A 393 -43.92 18.75 -16.56
C VAL A 393 -45.00 18.19 -15.62
N GLN A 394 -44.70 17.20 -14.75
CA GLN A 394 -45.73 16.58 -13.90
C GLN A 394 -45.81 17.07 -12.45
N ASP A 395 -44.88 17.90 -11.94
CA ASP A 395 -44.83 18.23 -10.50
C ASP A 395 -45.05 19.71 -10.13
N LEU A 396 -45.42 20.57 -11.07
CA LEU A 396 -45.65 22.01 -10.80
C LEU A 396 -47.12 22.46 -10.79
N SER A 397 -48.08 21.53 -10.77
CA SER A 397 -49.53 21.87 -10.76
C SER A 397 -50.23 21.74 -9.40
N LYS A 398 -49.53 21.46 -8.30
CA LYS A 398 -50.17 21.17 -6.99
C LYS A 398 -49.85 22.08 -5.81
N VAL A 399 -49.08 23.16 -5.95
CA VAL A 399 -48.74 24.00 -4.79
C VAL A 399 -48.75 25.49 -5.11
N ILE A 400 -49.90 26.05 -5.50
CA ILE A 400 -50.16 27.50 -5.32
C ILE A 400 -51.65 27.70 -5.02
N THR A 401 -51.99 27.96 -3.77
CA THR A 401 -53.13 28.81 -3.40
C THR A 401 -52.62 29.89 -2.46
N PRO A 402 -52.89 31.18 -2.72
CA PRO A 402 -52.59 32.25 -1.78
C PRO A 402 -53.78 32.42 -0.83
N THR A 403 -53.51 32.86 0.41
CA THR A 403 -54.19 33.97 1.12
C THR A 403 -54.08 33.82 2.65
N THR A 404 -53.63 34.91 3.29
CA THR A 404 -53.86 35.41 4.68
C THR A 404 -53.21 34.78 5.92
N LEU A 405 -52.39 35.61 6.59
CA LEU A 405 -52.32 35.99 8.04
C LEU A 405 -50.84 36.13 8.44
N LEU A 406 -50.23 37.32 8.44
CA LEU A 406 -50.30 38.39 9.47
C LEU A 406 -50.11 37.89 10.91
N GLU A 407 -49.17 38.55 11.60
CA GLU A 407 -48.79 38.43 13.03
C GLU A 407 -47.68 37.43 13.39
N SER A 408 -46.45 37.94 13.53
CA SER A 408 -45.78 38.11 14.85
C SER A 408 -44.28 38.35 14.67
N ILE A 409 -43.85 39.62 14.82
CA ILE A 409 -42.44 40.01 14.93
C ILE A 409 -42.16 40.27 16.41
N PRO A 410 -41.22 39.57 17.07
CA PRO A 410 -40.69 40.00 18.36
C PRO A 410 -39.60 41.07 18.19
N PRO A 411 -39.50 42.04 19.10
CA PRO A 411 -38.73 43.27 18.91
C PRO A 411 -37.21 43.09 19.11
N LEU A 412 -36.47 43.96 18.42
CA LEU A 412 -35.05 44.24 18.60
C LEU A 412 -34.73 44.54 20.08
N ILE A 413 -33.67 43.90 20.57
CA ILE A 413 -32.98 44.26 21.80
C ILE A 413 -32.11 45.50 21.49
N GLN A 414 -32.44 46.62 22.12
CA GLN A 414 -31.51 47.73 22.34
C GLN A 414 -30.59 47.33 23.51
N VAL A 415 -29.28 47.50 23.34
CA VAL A 415 -28.32 47.54 24.45
C VAL A 415 -27.76 48.95 24.49
N ASP A 416 -27.94 49.56 25.64
CA ASP A 416 -27.55 50.92 26.00
C ASP A 416 -26.03 51.12 25.98
N GLU A 417 -25.62 52.25 25.42
CA GLU A 417 -24.33 52.89 25.71
C GLU A 417 -24.42 53.55 27.09
N ASP A 418 -23.71 53.00 28.07
CA ASP A 418 -23.41 53.73 29.30
C ASP A 418 -21.90 53.97 29.42
N ASN A 419 -21.59 55.26 29.35
CA ASN A 419 -20.45 55.96 29.95
C ASN A 419 -19.90 55.28 31.21
N ASP A 420 -18.58 55.12 31.28
CA ASP A 420 -17.87 55.44 32.53
C ASP A 420 -16.46 55.97 32.24
N ASP A 421 -16.32 57.28 32.44
CA ASP A 421 -15.07 57.99 32.61
C ASP A 421 -14.51 57.67 34.00
N THR A 422 -13.36 56.99 34.10
CA THR A 422 -12.48 57.20 35.26
C THR A 422 -10.99 57.15 34.90
N ASN A 423 -10.41 58.35 34.93
CA ASN A 423 -8.99 58.60 35.15
C ASN A 423 -8.52 57.96 36.48
N TYR A 424 -7.38 57.27 36.47
CA TYR A 424 -6.40 57.34 37.55
C TYR A 424 -4.98 57.20 36.98
N THR A 425 -4.21 58.28 37.16
CA THR A 425 -2.75 58.44 37.33
C THR A 425 -1.80 57.34 36.88
#